data_AF-A0A1Y6BBD8-F1
#
_entry.id   AF-A0A1Y6BBD8-F1
#
_cell.length_a   1.000
_cell.length_b   1.000
_cell.length_c   1.000
_cell.angle_alpha   90.00
_cell.angle_beta   90.00
_cell.angle_gamma   90.00
#
_symmetry.space_group_name_H-M   'P 1'
#
loop_
_entity.id
_entity.type
_entity.pdbx_description
1 polymer ?
#
loop_
_entity_poly.entity_id
_entity_poly.type
_entity_poly.pdbx_seq_one_letter_code
_entity_poly.pdbx_strand_id
1 'polypeptide(L)'
;MINRLLLLAKLSLCILPGSALASTPTMTLSPSEFEHITFDDIPPTKYRLEKPDTLVAEVKQSSSILLKPFAKVQSIQKVQVLWQSSGQLKLKDTSHEKKKSGDDALFRIGLILSGEAPMVPFFAPAWVKKSRDVLKLASDRMLYLVVGSPSAPGSRWESPYSSSIESLVMESKPSAEGWQAAEVSFEKPLKVVGLWLFADGDDTKSEFTSRLKDLKLH
;
A
#
# COMPACT_ATOMS: atom_id res chain seq x y z
N MET A 1 -7.58 -18.00 80.83
CA MET A 1 -6.59 -17.17 80.11
C MET A 1 -6.66 -17.57 78.64
N ILE A 2 -7.45 -16.89 77.80
CA ILE A 2 -7.03 -15.79 76.90
C ILE A 2 -5.83 -16.24 76.05
N ASN A 3 -5.95 -16.52 74.74
CA ASN A 3 -6.15 -15.48 73.72
C ASN A 3 -6.69 -16.05 72.39
N ARG A 4 -7.66 -15.33 71.80
CA ARG A 4 -8.08 -15.43 70.40
C ARG A 4 -7.10 -14.64 69.53
N LEU A 5 -6.71 -15.16 68.37
CA LEU A 5 -6.16 -14.34 67.29
C LEU A 5 -6.89 -14.68 65.98
N LEU A 6 -7.78 -13.78 65.55
CA LEU A 6 -8.33 -13.75 64.20
C LEU A 6 -7.29 -13.11 63.27
N LEU A 7 -6.94 -13.78 62.18
CA LEU A 7 -6.19 -13.19 61.07
C LEU A 7 -7.16 -12.89 59.92
N LEU A 8 -7.51 -11.61 59.76
CA LEU A 8 -8.27 -11.09 58.63
C LEU A 8 -7.31 -10.89 57.44
N ALA A 9 -7.40 -11.74 56.42
CA ALA A 9 -6.74 -11.52 55.15
C ALA A 9 -7.53 -10.50 54.32
N LYS A 10 -6.97 -9.30 54.13
CA LYS A 10 -7.46 -8.32 53.16
C LYS A 10 -7.06 -8.77 51.75
N LEU A 11 -8.02 -9.24 50.96
CA LEU A 11 -7.86 -9.35 49.50
C LEU A 11 -7.96 -7.94 48.90
N SER A 12 -6.84 -7.39 48.44
CA SER A 12 -6.85 -6.23 47.55
C SER A 12 -7.02 -6.71 46.11
N LEU A 13 -8.19 -6.44 45.54
CA LEU A 13 -8.49 -6.64 44.13
C LEU A 13 -7.79 -5.54 43.33
N CYS A 14 -6.64 -5.85 42.73
CA CYS A 14 -5.99 -4.98 41.74
C CYS A 14 -6.79 -5.02 40.44
N ILE A 15 -7.65 -4.03 40.23
CA ILE A 15 -8.27 -3.76 38.93
C ILE A 15 -7.17 -3.14 38.06
N LEU A 16 -6.66 -3.91 37.09
CA LEU A 16 -5.78 -3.37 36.06
C LEU A 16 -6.58 -2.42 35.16
N PRO A 17 -6.09 -1.19 34.90
CA PRO A 17 -6.75 -0.29 33.96
C PRO A 17 -6.71 -0.92 32.57
N GLY A 18 -7.88 -1.07 31.96
CA GLY A 18 -8.01 -1.54 30.58
C GLY A 18 -7.28 -0.60 29.64
N SER A 19 -6.32 -1.13 28.90
CA SER A 19 -5.60 -0.42 27.85
C SER A 19 -6.61 0.09 26.81
N ALA A 20 -6.76 1.41 26.71
CA ALA A 20 -7.51 2.02 25.62
C ALA A 20 -6.81 1.64 24.30
N LEU A 21 -7.51 0.93 23.42
CA LEU A 21 -7.05 0.68 22.05
C LEU A 21 -6.96 2.04 21.35
N ALA A 22 -5.75 2.56 21.19
CA ALA A 22 -5.52 3.73 20.35
C ALA A 22 -5.96 3.38 18.92
N SER A 23 -6.96 4.09 18.40
CA SER A 23 -7.40 3.92 17.02
C SER A 23 -6.30 4.44 16.10
N THR A 24 -5.63 3.54 15.36
CA THR A 24 -4.69 3.93 14.31
C THR A 24 -5.42 4.80 13.28
N PRO A 25 -4.91 6.01 12.96
CA PRO A 25 -5.58 6.89 12.02
C PRO A 25 -5.63 6.25 10.62
N THR A 26 -6.81 6.25 10.02
CA THR A 26 -6.98 5.96 8.59
C THR A 26 -6.33 7.09 7.79
N MET A 27 -5.57 6.74 6.76
CA MET A 27 -4.97 7.73 5.88
C MET A 27 -6.03 8.30 4.94
N THR A 28 -6.10 9.62 4.83
CA THR A 28 -6.91 10.32 3.83
C THR A 28 -6.42 9.99 2.42
N LEU A 29 -7.34 9.55 1.56
CA LEU A 29 -7.07 9.15 0.18
C LEU A 29 -7.46 10.23 -0.85
N SER A 30 -7.66 11.47 -0.40
CA SER A 30 -7.95 12.60 -1.30
C SER A 30 -6.83 12.77 -2.33
N PRO A 31 -7.11 12.67 -3.65
CA PRO A 31 -6.10 12.82 -4.69
C PRO A 31 -5.33 14.15 -4.62
N SER A 32 -5.92 15.20 -4.05
CA SER A 32 -5.27 16.50 -3.87
C SER A 32 -4.07 16.47 -2.90
N GLU A 33 -3.95 15.42 -2.10
CA GLU A 33 -2.80 15.21 -1.20
C GLU A 33 -1.68 14.39 -1.85
N PHE A 34 -1.85 14.02 -3.12
CA PHE A 34 -0.90 13.26 -3.90
C PHE A 34 -0.42 14.09 -5.08
N GLU A 35 0.85 13.98 -5.42
CA GLU A 35 1.34 14.41 -6.72
C GLU A 35 0.96 13.33 -7.75
N HIS A 36 0.29 13.73 -8.83
CA HIS A 36 0.01 12.83 -9.94
C HIS A 36 1.22 12.78 -10.88
N ILE A 37 1.96 11.66 -10.84
CA ILE A 37 3.11 11.39 -11.71
C ILE A 37 2.61 10.65 -12.95
N THR A 38 2.82 11.23 -14.12
CA THR A 38 2.46 10.64 -15.41
C THR A 38 3.70 10.15 -16.13
N PHE A 39 3.53 9.14 -16.99
CA PHE A 39 4.61 8.64 -17.84
C PHE A 39 4.50 9.25 -19.23
N ASP A 40 5.63 9.27 -19.94
CA ASP A 40 5.68 9.69 -21.33
C ASP A 40 5.00 8.61 -22.20
N ASP A 41 4.22 9.02 -23.18
CA ASP A 41 3.53 8.16 -24.17
C ASP A 41 2.51 7.14 -23.62
N ILE A 42 2.21 7.16 -22.31
CA ILE A 42 1.18 6.32 -21.69
C ILE A 42 0.04 7.22 -21.19
N PRO A 43 -1.22 6.97 -21.59
CA PRO A 43 -2.36 7.71 -21.06
C PRO A 43 -2.41 7.61 -19.53
N PRO A 44 -2.64 8.72 -18.80
CA PRO A 44 -2.70 8.65 -17.34
C PRO A 44 -4.01 8.02 -16.88
N THR A 45 -3.91 7.16 -15.86
CA THR A 45 -5.05 6.64 -15.10
C THR A 45 -5.84 7.79 -14.50
N LYS A 46 -7.17 7.73 -14.59
CA LYS A 46 -8.04 8.76 -14.04
C LYS A 46 -8.36 8.43 -12.58
N TYR A 47 -7.92 9.30 -11.68
CA TYR A 47 -8.20 9.18 -10.26
C TYR A 47 -9.27 10.17 -9.82
N ARG A 48 -10.17 9.73 -8.94
CA ARG A 48 -11.20 10.58 -8.31
C ARG A 48 -11.60 10.03 -6.94
N LEU A 49 -12.23 10.88 -6.14
CA LEU A 49 -12.76 10.50 -4.84
C LEU A 49 -14.28 10.29 -4.91
N GLU A 50 -14.75 9.11 -4.52
CA GLU A 50 -16.15 8.83 -4.20
C GLU A 50 -16.38 8.97 -2.69
N LYS A 51 -17.56 9.49 -2.29
CA LYS A 51 -17.87 9.72 -0.88
C LYS A 51 -18.07 8.40 -0.11
N PRO A 52 -17.67 8.33 1.18
CA PRO A 52 -17.02 9.39 1.95
C PRO A 52 -15.50 9.51 1.74
N ASP A 53 -14.77 8.42 1.46
CA ASP A 53 -13.30 8.44 1.28
C ASP A 53 -12.83 7.23 0.45
N THR A 54 -13.44 7.04 -0.73
CA THR A 54 -13.09 5.97 -1.66
C THR A 54 -12.30 6.53 -2.82
N LEU A 55 -11.00 6.22 -2.89
CA LEU A 55 -10.22 6.47 -4.09
C LEU A 55 -10.67 5.52 -5.17
N VAL A 56 -10.97 6.03 -6.36
CA VAL A 56 -11.18 5.19 -7.52
C VAL A 56 -10.25 5.55 -8.67
N ALA A 57 -9.69 4.50 -9.24
CA ALA A 57 -8.79 4.50 -10.38
C ALA A 57 -9.54 3.88 -11.57
N GLU A 58 -9.85 4.70 -12.57
CA GLU A 58 -10.39 4.24 -13.85
C GLU A 58 -9.23 4.01 -14.81
N VAL A 59 -8.98 2.73 -15.11
CA VAL A 59 -7.90 2.30 -15.98
C VAL A 59 -8.46 2.00 -17.35
N LYS A 60 -7.93 2.69 -18.37
CA LYS A 60 -8.28 2.50 -19.78
C LYS A 60 -7.01 2.40 -20.61
N GLN A 61 -6.34 1.24 -20.56
CA GLN A 61 -5.04 1.05 -21.20
C GLN A 61 -4.06 2.14 -20.77
N SER A 62 -4.06 2.43 -19.47
CA SER A 62 -3.48 3.63 -18.88
C SER A 62 -2.63 3.27 -17.68
N SER A 63 -1.67 4.12 -17.39
CA SER A 63 -0.78 3.98 -16.26
C SER A 63 -0.33 5.34 -15.75
N SER A 64 -0.37 5.53 -14.44
CA SER A 64 0.17 6.73 -13.76
C SER A 64 0.10 6.54 -12.26
N ILE A 65 0.91 7.29 -11.51
CA ILE A 65 1.08 7.11 -10.08
C ILE A 65 0.51 8.29 -9.30
N LEU A 66 -0.12 8.02 -8.16
CA LEU A 66 -0.35 9.01 -7.11
C LEU A 66 0.74 8.87 -6.05
N LEU A 67 1.59 9.89 -5.90
CA LEU A 67 2.72 9.92 -4.98
C LEU A 67 2.45 10.84 -3.79
N LYS A 68 2.52 10.28 -2.57
CA LYS A 68 2.42 11.05 -1.33
C LYS A 68 3.72 10.95 -0.53
N PRO A 69 4.55 12.00 -0.48
CA PRO A 69 5.74 12.02 0.37
C PRO A 69 5.33 12.19 1.83
N PHE A 70 6.05 11.54 2.75
CA PHE A 70 5.90 11.80 4.18
C PHE A 70 6.84 12.91 4.63
N ALA A 71 6.37 13.71 5.59
CA ALA A 71 7.19 14.77 6.18
C ALA A 71 8.37 14.23 7.01
N LYS A 72 8.25 13.00 7.52
CA LYS A 72 9.27 12.26 8.27
C LYS A 72 9.16 10.78 7.95
N VAL A 73 10.24 10.04 8.21
CA VAL A 73 10.25 8.58 8.11
C VAL A 73 9.17 8.01 9.05
N GLN A 74 8.30 7.18 8.51
CA GLN A 74 7.29 6.42 9.24
C GLN A 74 7.77 5.00 9.46
N SER A 75 7.49 4.43 10.63
CA SER A 75 7.74 3.03 10.94
C SER A 75 6.45 2.26 10.72
N ILE A 76 6.39 1.42 9.68
CA ILE A 76 5.19 0.69 9.27
C ILE A 76 5.42 -0.81 9.45
N GLN A 77 4.71 -1.42 10.38
CA GLN A 77 4.70 -2.85 10.64
C GLN A 77 3.51 -3.57 9.99
N LYS A 78 2.39 -2.87 9.74
CA LYS A 78 1.21 -3.48 9.11
C LYS A 78 0.55 -2.52 8.13
N VAL A 79 0.08 -3.06 7.01
CA VAL A 79 -0.78 -2.36 6.06
C VAL A 79 -2.12 -3.08 5.96
N GLN A 80 -3.20 -2.32 6.02
CA GLN A 80 -4.56 -2.82 5.81
C GLN A 80 -5.31 -1.92 4.84
N VAL A 81 -6.13 -2.51 3.99
CA VAL A 81 -6.93 -1.75 3.02
C VAL A 81 -8.19 -2.53 2.65
N LEU A 82 -9.25 -1.81 2.31
CA LEU A 82 -10.39 -2.38 1.60
C LEU A 82 -10.27 -2.04 0.12
N TRP A 83 -10.39 -3.05 -0.73
CA TRP A 83 -10.33 -2.86 -2.16
C TRP A 83 -11.46 -3.61 -2.88
N GLN A 84 -11.81 -3.13 -4.06
CA GLN A 84 -12.73 -3.78 -4.98
C GLN A 84 -12.29 -3.44 -6.41
N SER A 85 -12.59 -4.32 -7.37
CA SER A 85 -12.43 -4.00 -8.78
C SER A 85 -13.61 -4.49 -9.60
N SER A 86 -13.90 -3.77 -10.67
CA SER A 86 -14.79 -4.20 -11.75
C SER A 86 -14.02 -4.21 -13.07
N GLY A 87 -14.13 -5.30 -13.82
CA GLY A 87 -13.24 -5.60 -14.95
C GLY A 87 -12.16 -6.60 -14.54
N GLN A 88 -11.27 -6.95 -15.48
CA GLN A 88 -10.24 -7.96 -15.25
C GLN A 88 -8.95 -7.57 -15.98
N LEU A 89 -7.83 -7.97 -15.40
CA LEU A 89 -6.55 -7.94 -16.10
C LEU A 89 -6.55 -8.96 -17.24
N LYS A 90 -5.95 -8.60 -18.37
CA LYS A 90 -5.74 -9.49 -19.53
C LYS A 90 -4.44 -10.29 -19.37
N LEU A 91 -4.24 -10.88 -18.19
CA LEU A 91 -3.12 -11.77 -17.91
C LEU A 91 -3.34 -13.15 -18.55
N LYS A 92 -2.27 -13.76 -19.06
CA LYS A 92 -2.32 -15.13 -19.59
C LYS A 92 -2.28 -16.17 -18.48
N ASP A 93 -1.43 -15.93 -17.48
CA ASP A 93 -1.19 -16.78 -16.33
C ASP A 93 -0.44 -16.00 -15.24
N THR A 94 -0.18 -16.63 -14.10
CA THR A 94 0.55 -16.04 -12.96
C THR A 94 2.03 -15.75 -13.26
N SER A 95 2.63 -16.38 -14.27
CA SER A 95 3.99 -16.08 -14.71
C SER A 95 4.04 -14.83 -15.59
N HIS A 96 2.95 -14.54 -16.33
CA HIS A 96 2.83 -13.38 -17.19
C HIS A 96 2.90 -12.08 -16.39
N GLU A 97 2.28 -12.07 -15.20
CA GLU A 97 2.30 -10.96 -14.23
C GLU A 97 3.72 -10.50 -13.85
N LYS A 98 4.70 -11.40 -13.95
CA LYS A 98 6.09 -11.17 -13.52
C LYS A 98 7.01 -10.73 -14.66
N LYS A 99 6.47 -10.58 -15.88
CA LYS A 99 7.20 -10.22 -17.10
C LYS A 99 6.77 -8.82 -17.52
N LYS A 100 7.65 -8.09 -18.22
CA LYS A 100 7.32 -6.74 -18.75
C LYS A 100 5.99 -6.71 -19.48
N SER A 101 5.74 -7.66 -20.40
CA SER A 101 4.49 -7.70 -21.17
C SER A 101 3.22 -7.97 -20.37
N GLY A 102 3.33 -8.19 -19.06
CA GLY A 102 2.21 -8.48 -18.19
C GLY A 102 2.33 -7.85 -16.82
N ASP A 103 3.18 -6.85 -16.60
CA ASP A 103 3.39 -6.20 -15.30
C ASP A 103 2.22 -5.25 -14.90
N ASP A 104 1.00 -5.61 -15.28
CA ASP A 104 -0.22 -4.91 -14.89
C ASP A 104 -0.72 -5.38 -13.53
N ALA A 105 -1.45 -4.51 -12.82
CA ALA A 105 -2.07 -4.84 -11.55
C ALA A 105 -3.36 -4.06 -11.34
N LEU A 106 -4.37 -4.73 -10.76
CA LEU A 106 -5.62 -4.07 -10.39
C LEU A 106 -5.36 -2.91 -9.43
N PHE A 107 -4.46 -3.12 -8.46
CA PHE A 107 -3.91 -2.03 -7.67
C PHE A 107 -2.61 -2.44 -6.96
N ARG A 108 -1.72 -1.48 -6.76
CA ARG A 108 -0.49 -1.58 -5.97
C ARG A 108 -0.44 -0.45 -4.95
N ILE A 109 -0.06 -0.79 -3.72
CA ILE A 109 0.35 0.16 -2.68
C ILE A 109 1.86 0.04 -2.54
N GLY A 110 2.60 0.95 -3.15
CA GLY A 110 4.05 1.07 -3.03
C GLY A 110 4.45 1.74 -1.72
N LEU A 111 5.16 0.99 -0.87
CA LEU A 111 5.87 1.55 0.27
C LEU A 111 7.26 1.97 -0.18
N ILE A 112 7.53 3.28 -0.20
CA ILE A 112 8.83 3.83 -0.61
C ILE A 112 9.75 3.78 0.61
N LEU A 113 10.79 2.95 0.55
CA LEU A 113 11.60 2.63 1.73
C LEU A 113 12.76 3.62 1.88
N SER A 114 13.05 4.00 3.13
CA SER A 114 14.19 4.85 3.43
C SER A 114 15.50 4.12 3.11
N GLY A 115 16.46 4.83 2.53
CA GLY A 115 17.77 4.27 2.19
C GLY A 115 18.68 5.29 1.54
N GLU A 116 19.76 4.83 0.93
CA GLU A 116 20.74 5.71 0.28
C GLU A 116 20.24 6.15 -1.09
N ALA A 117 19.86 7.43 -1.24
CA ALA A 117 19.30 7.91 -2.50
C ALA A 117 20.30 7.72 -3.65
N PRO A 118 19.98 6.91 -4.68
CA PRO A 118 20.85 6.79 -5.84
C PRO A 118 20.91 8.13 -6.58
N MET A 119 22.05 8.38 -7.22
CA MET A 119 22.16 9.50 -8.15
C MET A 119 21.12 9.30 -9.27
N VAL A 120 20.30 10.32 -9.51
CA VAL A 120 19.39 10.34 -10.67
C VAL A 120 20.18 10.89 -11.86
N PRO A 121 20.43 10.09 -12.92
CA PRO A 121 21.17 10.58 -14.08
C PRO A 121 20.45 11.73 -14.78
N PHE A 122 21.20 12.64 -15.40
CA PHE A 122 20.61 13.76 -16.15
C PHE A 122 19.71 13.29 -17.32
N PHE A 123 19.96 12.11 -17.87
CA PHE A 123 19.14 11.50 -18.93
C PHE A 123 17.98 10.63 -18.42
N ALA A 124 17.73 10.61 -17.11
CA ALA A 124 16.59 9.88 -16.56
C ALA A 124 15.25 10.44 -17.12
N PRO A 125 14.24 9.57 -17.31
CA PRO A 125 12.89 10.00 -17.70
C PRO A 125 12.34 11.10 -16.78
N ALA A 126 11.49 11.96 -17.33
CA ALA A 126 10.95 13.11 -16.58
C ALA A 126 10.22 12.68 -15.30
N TRP A 127 9.47 11.57 -15.38
CA TRP A 127 8.75 11.01 -14.24
C TRP A 127 9.67 10.57 -13.10
N VAL A 128 10.88 10.06 -13.40
CA VAL A 128 11.87 9.64 -12.39
C VAL A 128 12.38 10.87 -11.63
N LYS A 129 12.76 11.91 -12.37
CA LYS A 129 13.25 13.17 -11.79
C LYS A 129 12.16 13.80 -10.92
N LYS A 130 10.94 13.93 -11.46
CA LYS A 130 9.80 14.47 -10.74
C LYS A 130 9.50 13.69 -9.46
N SER A 131 9.54 12.36 -9.51
CA SER A 131 9.35 11.51 -8.33
C SER A 131 10.42 11.77 -7.26
N ARG A 132 11.68 11.94 -7.67
CA ARG A 132 12.78 12.28 -6.76
C ARG A 132 12.60 13.67 -6.14
N ASP A 133 12.17 14.66 -6.92
CA ASP A 133 11.97 16.03 -6.44
C ASP A 133 10.83 16.11 -5.40
N VAL A 134 9.77 15.32 -5.59
CA VAL A 134 8.64 15.22 -4.65
C VAL A 134 9.05 14.52 -3.36
N LEU A 135 9.89 13.48 -3.46
CA LEU A 135 10.43 12.75 -2.31
C LEU A 135 11.56 13.54 -1.63
N LYS A 136 11.20 14.30 -0.59
CA LYS A 136 12.17 15.08 0.20
C LYS A 136 13.15 14.25 1.03
N LEU A 137 12.83 12.98 1.27
CA LEU A 137 13.61 12.06 2.09
C LEU A 137 14.29 11.02 1.20
N ALA A 138 15.50 10.61 1.59
CA ALA A 138 16.29 9.64 0.84
C ALA A 138 15.64 8.24 0.82
N SER A 139 15.67 7.61 -0.36
CA SER A 139 15.08 6.30 -0.63
C SER A 139 15.79 5.59 -1.77
N ASP A 140 15.93 4.28 -1.64
CA ASP A 140 16.61 3.42 -2.60
C ASP A 140 15.75 2.26 -3.12
N ARG A 141 14.68 1.90 -2.39
CA ARG A 141 13.88 0.71 -2.67
C ARG A 141 12.40 0.98 -2.51
N MET A 142 11.61 0.09 -3.08
CA MET A 142 10.17 0.09 -2.95
C MET A 142 9.62 -1.32 -2.82
N LEU A 143 8.63 -1.47 -1.97
CA LEU A 143 7.82 -2.68 -1.85
C LEU A 143 6.41 -2.39 -2.35
N TYR A 144 6.02 -2.98 -3.48
CA TYR A 144 4.65 -3.01 -3.95
C TYR A 144 3.84 -4.06 -3.21
N LEU A 145 2.80 -3.62 -2.52
CA LEU A 145 1.77 -4.50 -1.99
C LEU A 145 0.68 -4.64 -3.04
N VAL A 146 0.57 -5.84 -3.62
CA VAL A 146 -0.30 -6.12 -4.76
C VAL A 146 -1.59 -6.76 -4.26
N VAL A 147 -2.73 -6.20 -4.67
CA VAL A 147 -4.05 -6.76 -4.41
C VAL A 147 -4.67 -7.30 -5.69
N GLY A 148 -5.50 -8.34 -5.58
CA GLY A 148 -6.18 -8.94 -6.73
C GLY A 148 -5.26 -9.65 -7.72
N SER A 149 -4.04 -9.97 -7.30
CA SER A 149 -3.10 -10.78 -8.07
C SER A 149 -3.64 -12.21 -8.22
N PRO A 150 -3.46 -12.87 -9.38
CA PRO A 150 -3.73 -14.29 -9.53
C PRO A 150 -2.67 -15.18 -8.83
N SER A 151 -1.52 -14.61 -8.44
CA SER A 151 -0.50 -15.31 -7.67
C SER A 151 -0.95 -15.54 -6.22
N ALA A 152 -0.40 -16.56 -5.56
CA ALA A 152 -0.78 -16.90 -4.19
C ALA A 152 -0.37 -15.79 -3.18
N PRO A 153 -1.16 -15.54 -2.11
CA PRO A 153 -0.76 -14.63 -1.03
C PRO A 153 0.64 -14.93 -0.49
N GLY A 154 1.42 -13.88 -0.21
CA GLY A 154 2.81 -14.00 0.23
C GLY A 154 3.82 -14.24 -0.90
N SER A 155 3.37 -14.48 -2.14
CA SER A 155 4.27 -14.55 -3.30
C SER A 155 5.03 -13.24 -3.47
N ARG A 156 6.30 -13.34 -3.88
CA ARG A 156 7.18 -12.20 -4.15
C ARG A 156 7.87 -12.33 -5.51
N TRP A 157 8.18 -11.20 -6.11
CA TRP A 157 9.04 -11.12 -7.29
C TRP A 157 9.64 -9.72 -7.43
N GLU A 158 10.80 -9.62 -8.07
CA GLU A 158 11.36 -8.33 -8.47
C GLU A 158 10.61 -7.79 -9.68
N SER A 159 10.47 -6.45 -9.76
CA SER A 159 9.93 -5.82 -10.95
C SER A 159 10.82 -6.13 -12.16
N PRO A 160 10.24 -6.47 -13.32
CA PRO A 160 11.01 -6.70 -14.53
C PRO A 160 11.68 -5.42 -15.08
N TYR A 161 11.37 -4.25 -14.50
CA TYR A 161 11.97 -2.96 -14.83
C TYR A 161 13.08 -2.53 -13.86
N SER A 162 13.09 -3.04 -12.63
CA SER A 162 14.09 -2.66 -11.61
C SER A 162 14.16 -3.66 -10.47
N SER A 163 15.38 -4.12 -10.13
CA SER A 163 15.64 -4.96 -8.96
C SER A 163 15.49 -4.22 -7.62
N SER A 164 15.39 -2.89 -7.65
CA SER A 164 15.11 -2.08 -6.45
C SER A 164 13.63 -2.04 -6.08
N ILE A 165 12.78 -2.64 -6.91
CA ILE A 165 11.33 -2.72 -6.71
C ILE A 165 10.96 -4.19 -6.55
N GLU A 166 10.31 -4.52 -5.44
CA GLU A 166 9.80 -5.85 -5.18
C GLU A 166 8.29 -5.80 -5.03
N SER A 167 7.61 -6.80 -5.57
CA SER A 167 6.18 -7.02 -5.39
C SER A 167 5.93 -8.08 -4.32
N LEU A 168 4.89 -7.90 -3.52
CA LEU A 168 4.38 -8.82 -2.51
C LEU A 168 2.87 -8.90 -2.60
N VAL A 169 2.34 -10.10 -2.83
CA VAL A 169 0.89 -10.33 -2.87
C VAL A 169 0.31 -10.29 -1.47
N MET A 170 -0.68 -9.41 -1.26
CA MET A 170 -1.42 -9.33 0.00
C MET A 170 -2.47 -10.44 0.08
N GLU A 171 -2.65 -11.01 1.27
CA GLU A 171 -3.81 -11.85 1.55
C GLU A 171 -5.07 -10.98 1.50
N SER A 172 -6.10 -11.43 0.77
CA SER A 172 -7.39 -10.76 0.68
C SER A 172 -8.52 -11.71 1.10
N LYS A 173 -9.45 -11.21 1.92
CA LYS A 173 -10.63 -11.95 2.36
C LYS A 173 -11.90 -11.19 1.97
N PRO A 174 -12.98 -11.88 1.57
CA PRO A 174 -14.26 -11.24 1.36
C PRO A 174 -14.70 -10.43 2.59
N SER A 175 -15.23 -9.24 2.34
CA SER A 175 -15.83 -8.34 3.32
C SER A 175 -17.25 -7.97 2.87
N ALA A 176 -17.89 -7.05 3.58
CA ALA A 176 -19.24 -6.60 3.27
C ALA A 176 -19.34 -5.98 1.86
N GLU A 177 -20.51 -6.11 1.21
CA GLU A 177 -20.87 -5.38 -0.01
C GLU A 177 -19.89 -5.58 -1.20
N GLY A 178 -19.27 -6.77 -1.30
CA GLY A 178 -18.36 -7.10 -2.41
C GLY A 178 -16.95 -6.51 -2.29
N TRP A 179 -16.65 -5.84 -1.17
CA TRP A 179 -15.28 -5.43 -0.83
C TRP A 179 -14.42 -6.63 -0.44
N GLN A 180 -13.11 -6.49 -0.65
CA GLN A 180 -12.09 -7.41 -0.18
C GLN A 180 -11.24 -6.69 0.86
N ALA A 181 -11.08 -7.29 2.04
CA ALA A 181 -10.16 -6.81 3.06
C ALA A 181 -8.79 -7.44 2.83
N ALA A 182 -7.81 -6.60 2.47
CA ALA A 182 -6.43 -7.01 2.27
C ALA A 182 -5.54 -6.55 3.42
N GLU A 183 -4.65 -7.43 3.87
CA GLU A 183 -3.65 -7.07 4.87
C GLU A 183 -2.31 -7.77 4.69
N VAL A 184 -1.28 -7.14 5.22
CA VAL A 184 0.06 -7.71 5.36
C VAL A 184 0.72 -7.16 6.62
N SER A 185 1.43 -8.03 7.33
CA SER A 185 2.24 -7.67 8.50
C SER A 185 3.70 -8.03 8.23
N PHE A 186 4.61 -7.21 8.74
CA PHE A 186 6.05 -7.39 8.60
C PHE A 186 6.65 -7.83 9.94
N GLU A 187 7.58 -8.78 9.90
CA GLU A 187 8.30 -9.23 11.10
C GLU A 187 9.02 -8.08 11.80
N LYS A 188 9.56 -7.16 11.01
CA LYS A 188 10.19 -5.92 11.46
C LYS A 188 9.50 -4.72 10.81
N PRO A 189 9.26 -3.64 11.56
CA PRO A 189 8.72 -2.42 10.96
C PRO A 189 9.62 -1.89 9.83
N LEU A 190 8.99 -1.58 8.70
CA LEU A 190 9.63 -0.96 7.55
C LEU A 190 9.74 0.54 7.79
N LYS A 191 10.89 1.12 7.42
CA LYS A 191 11.08 2.57 7.41
C LYS A 191 10.62 3.13 6.07
N VAL A 192 9.49 3.83 6.07
CA VAL A 192 8.80 4.29 4.87
C VAL A 192 8.84 5.81 4.80
N VAL A 193 9.17 6.36 3.64
CA VAL A 193 9.31 7.81 3.40
C VAL A 193 8.20 8.40 2.54
N GLY A 194 7.33 7.55 1.98
CA GLY A 194 6.20 7.95 1.18
C GLY A 194 5.44 6.76 0.64
N LEU A 195 4.35 7.05 -0.06
CA LEU A 195 3.49 6.07 -0.70
C LEU A 195 3.34 6.32 -2.19
N TRP A 196 3.25 5.23 -2.93
CA TRP A 196 2.76 5.18 -4.30
C TRP A 196 1.45 4.41 -4.35
N LEU A 197 0.40 5.04 -4.86
CA LEU A 197 -0.85 4.38 -5.20
C LEU A 197 -0.95 4.30 -6.71
N PHE A 198 -1.22 3.10 -7.22
CA PHE A 198 -1.01 2.81 -8.63
C PHE A 198 -1.95 1.70 -9.10
N ALA A 199 -2.60 1.91 -10.25
CA ALA A 199 -3.38 0.90 -10.95
C ALA A 199 -2.96 0.92 -12.42
N ASP A 200 -2.75 -0.27 -12.98
CA ASP A 200 -1.97 -0.43 -14.20
C ASP A 200 -2.65 -1.35 -15.21
N GLY A 201 -2.62 -0.95 -16.48
CA GLY A 201 -3.30 -1.66 -17.55
C GLY A 201 -2.75 -1.40 -18.94
N ASP A 202 -1.59 -0.75 -19.08
CA ASP A 202 -1.02 -0.41 -20.38
C ASP A 202 -0.34 -1.61 -21.04
N ASP A 203 0.40 -2.43 -20.27
CA ASP A 203 1.17 -3.57 -20.78
C ASP A 203 0.28 -4.66 -21.42
N THR A 204 -0.85 -5.01 -20.78
CA THR A 204 -1.82 -5.98 -21.32
C THR A 204 -3.01 -5.34 -22.02
N LYS A 205 -3.03 -4.01 -22.14
CA LYS A 205 -4.17 -3.23 -22.68
C LYS A 205 -5.46 -3.52 -21.92
N SER A 206 -5.37 -3.63 -20.60
CA SER A 206 -6.48 -3.89 -19.71
C SER A 206 -7.34 -2.66 -19.47
N GLU A 207 -8.63 -2.90 -19.17
CA GLU A 207 -9.58 -1.87 -18.80
C GLU A 207 -10.38 -2.34 -17.59
N PHE A 208 -10.36 -1.54 -16.53
CA PHE A 208 -11.04 -1.86 -15.27
C PHE A 208 -11.20 -0.60 -14.41
N THR A 209 -11.94 -0.75 -13.32
CA THR A 209 -12.06 0.29 -12.29
C THR A 209 -11.77 -0.31 -10.94
N SER A 210 -10.73 0.17 -10.28
CA SER A 210 -10.36 -0.22 -8.93
C SER A 210 -10.80 0.83 -7.93
N ARG A 211 -11.30 0.38 -6.78
CA ARG A 211 -11.75 1.20 -5.66
C ARG A 211 -10.97 0.81 -4.42
N LEU A 212 -10.45 1.79 -3.69
CA LEU A 212 -9.77 1.61 -2.42
C LEU A 212 -10.34 2.54 -1.37
N LYS A 213 -10.47 2.05 -0.14
CA LYS A 213 -10.80 2.84 1.04
C LYS A 213 -10.16 2.24 2.28
N ASP A 214 -10.22 2.97 3.39
CA ASP A 214 -9.75 2.52 4.70
C ASP A 214 -8.28 2.06 4.70
N LEU A 215 -7.40 2.75 3.94
CA LEU A 215 -5.97 2.47 3.97
C LEU A 215 -5.38 2.88 5.32
N LYS A 216 -4.89 1.90 6.06
CA LYS A 216 -4.29 2.06 7.39
C LYS A 216 -2.85 1.57 7.37
N LEU A 217 -1.98 2.37 7.98
CA LEU A 217 -0.57 2.08 8.18
C LEU A 217 -0.33 2.06 9.69
N HIS A 218 0.06 0.89 10.22
CA HIS A 218 0.37 0.70 11.65
C HIS A 218 1.87 0.51 11.82
#